data_AF-A0A0N8PVI8-F1
#
_entry.id   AF-A0A0N8PVI8-F1
#
_cell.length_a   1.000
_cell.length_b   1.000
_cell.length_c   1.000
_cell.angle_alpha   90.00
_cell.angle_beta   90.00
_cell.angle_gamma   90.00
#
_symmetry.space_group_name_H-M   'P 1'
#
loop_
_entity.id
_entity.type
_entity.pdbx_description
1 polymer ?
#
loop_
_entity_poly.entity_id
_entity_poly.type
_entity_poly.pdbx_seq_one_letter_code
_entity_poly.pdbx_strand_id
1 'polypeptide(L)'
;MYKTGDLARWLPDGTIEYMGRIDHQVKIRGYRIELGEVEAQLLKVEPVQEAIVLAREDESGAKQLCAYFLAARSLTVSELRAALSREIPAYMIPSYFVQVERMPLTPNGKIDRKALPAPEGSVPTGMEYVAPRTSLEARLTEIWQEVLGLPNIGVQDNFFDLGGHSLKVLQMLQKVSVELDVQVPLHTVFKMPTVEAMAHEIGKREAEKAFGSEENDIVRLNEKGPVNVFCFPPLAGYGIGYYEMARQLENHCVVYGLEFIGDRSSHEDMLEQYIDSIRSIQEQGPYIFLGYSIGGNLAFEVAKAMENRGYQVSDIIMIDALRRTETIKSSPEGTSDQIEQILDGLSDTYKSYLTEPSAREKVKNKMYAYALYRNELLNTGAVQANIHALVAGGSAAGIAAPDDALLWRQATQNHYAEYEVVGSHDVVLDPGFIEENAKVLRTIVKKVIQETRQLNPTLS
;
A
#
# COMPACT_ATOMS: atom_id res chain seq x y z
N MET A 1 -38.50 -0.38 45.54
CA MET A 1 -37.21 -1.00 45.92
C MET A 1 -36.56 -1.51 44.65
N TYR A 2 -35.28 -1.20 44.38
CA TYR A 2 -34.56 -1.61 43.16
C TYR A 2 -33.55 -2.72 43.51
N LYS A 3 -33.56 -3.84 42.78
CA LYS A 3 -32.68 -4.99 43.02
C LYS A 3 -31.41 -4.82 42.20
N THR A 4 -30.29 -4.44 42.84
CA THR A 4 -29.06 -4.08 42.13
C THR A 4 -28.27 -5.29 41.60
N GLY A 5 -28.44 -6.47 42.23
CA GLY A 5 -27.66 -7.68 41.92
C GLY A 5 -26.24 -7.68 42.50
N ASP A 6 -25.87 -6.64 43.26
CA ASP A 6 -24.58 -6.58 43.97
C ASP A 6 -24.61 -7.43 45.23
N LEU A 7 -23.51 -8.16 45.47
CA LEU A 7 -23.24 -8.83 46.74
C LEU A 7 -22.43 -7.87 47.61
N ALA A 8 -22.94 -7.59 48.81
CA ALA A 8 -22.26 -6.73 49.76
C ALA A 8 -22.56 -7.20 51.19
N ARG A 9 -21.71 -6.79 52.14
CA ARG A 9 -21.94 -7.00 53.57
C ARG A 9 -21.80 -5.70 54.35
N TRP A 10 -22.52 -5.61 55.46
CA TRP A 10 -22.37 -4.52 56.42
C TRP A 10 -21.14 -4.74 57.30
N LEU A 11 -20.39 -3.66 57.53
CA LEU A 11 -19.30 -3.62 58.48
C LEU A 11 -19.77 -3.11 59.86
N PRO A 12 -19.05 -3.40 60.95
CA PRO A 12 -19.45 -2.99 62.31
C PRO A 12 -19.56 -1.47 62.51
N ASP A 13 -18.89 -0.68 61.67
CA ASP A 13 -18.93 0.80 61.68
C ASP A 13 -20.12 1.39 60.89
N GLY A 14 -20.97 0.53 60.31
CA GLY A 14 -22.13 0.95 59.52
C GLY A 14 -21.82 1.27 58.06
N THR A 15 -20.61 0.98 57.57
CA THR A 15 -20.29 1.07 56.14
C THR A 15 -20.61 -0.25 55.40
N ILE A 16 -20.68 -0.20 54.06
CA ILE A 16 -20.98 -1.35 53.21
C ILE A 16 -19.73 -1.74 52.43
N GLU A 17 -19.28 -2.99 52.60
CA GLU A 17 -18.19 -3.57 51.81
C GLU A 17 -18.76 -4.30 50.58
N TYR A 18 -18.36 -3.86 49.39
CA TYR A 18 -18.73 -4.48 48.13
C TYR A 18 -17.93 -5.76 47.88
N MET A 19 -18.62 -6.88 47.67
CA MET A 19 -18.05 -8.23 47.53
C MET A 19 -18.15 -8.80 46.12
N GLY A 20 -18.69 -8.04 45.15
CA GLY A 20 -18.89 -8.48 43.77
C GLY A 20 -20.37 -8.50 43.38
N ARG A 21 -20.71 -9.26 42.34
CA ARG A 21 -22.09 -9.42 41.87
C ARG A 21 -22.60 -10.84 42.11
N ILE A 22 -23.90 -10.95 42.32
CA ILE A 22 -24.63 -12.23 42.43
C ILE A 22 -24.87 -12.80 41.02
N ASP A 23 -24.95 -11.94 40.01
CA ASP A 23 -25.02 -12.32 38.59
C ASP A 23 -23.63 -12.35 37.93
N HIS A 24 -23.56 -12.98 36.75
CA HIS A 24 -22.32 -13.13 35.98
C HIS A 24 -21.99 -11.91 35.12
N GLN A 25 -22.49 -10.73 35.48
CA GLN A 25 -22.32 -9.53 34.69
C GLN A 25 -20.93 -8.93 34.85
N VAL A 26 -20.33 -8.48 33.75
CA VAL A 26 -18.98 -7.92 33.75
C VAL A 26 -18.94 -6.51 33.19
N LYS A 27 -17.97 -5.71 33.65
CA LYS A 27 -17.64 -4.43 33.05
C LYS A 27 -16.40 -4.57 32.20
N ILE A 28 -16.53 -4.33 30.90
CA ILE A 28 -15.43 -4.37 29.94
C ILE A 28 -15.45 -3.06 29.16
N ARG A 29 -14.36 -2.28 29.28
CA ARG A 29 -14.18 -0.99 28.56
C ARG A 29 -15.35 -0.02 28.75
N GLY A 30 -15.89 0.05 29.96
CA GLY A 30 -17.03 0.92 30.30
C GLY A 30 -18.41 0.35 29.95
N TYR A 31 -18.47 -0.73 29.16
CA TYR A 31 -19.72 -1.43 28.85
C TYR A 31 -20.06 -2.45 29.92
N ARG A 32 -21.36 -2.51 30.24
CA ARG A 32 -21.92 -3.49 31.15
C ARG A 32 -22.45 -4.64 30.30
N ILE A 33 -21.81 -5.81 30.37
CA ILE A 33 -22.08 -6.95 29.49
C ILE A 33 -22.67 -8.10 30.28
N GLU A 34 -23.82 -8.59 29.82
CA GLU A 34 -24.46 -9.81 30.33
C GLU A 34 -23.87 -11.03 29.62
N LEU A 35 -23.02 -11.79 30.32
CA LEU A 35 -22.34 -12.94 29.72
C LEU A 35 -23.33 -14.00 29.20
N GLY A 36 -24.43 -14.19 29.92
CA GLY A 36 -25.48 -15.15 29.54
C GLY A 36 -26.19 -14.80 28.23
N GLU A 37 -26.22 -13.53 27.84
CA GLU A 37 -26.77 -13.12 26.54
C GLU A 37 -25.87 -13.61 25.40
N VAL A 38 -24.55 -13.45 25.55
CA VAL A 38 -23.57 -13.92 24.56
C VAL A 38 -23.58 -15.45 24.48
N GLU A 39 -23.66 -16.14 25.63
CA GLU A 39 -23.81 -17.60 25.71
C GLU A 39 -25.07 -18.09 24.98
N ALA A 40 -26.22 -17.43 25.19
CA ALA A 40 -27.47 -17.79 24.54
C ALA A 40 -27.42 -17.63 23.01
N GLN A 41 -26.71 -16.64 22.51
CA GLN A 41 -26.55 -16.44 21.06
C GLN A 41 -25.58 -17.45 20.45
N LEU A 42 -24.51 -17.81 21.15
CA LEU A 42 -23.62 -18.90 20.73
C LEU A 42 -24.37 -20.22 20.59
N LEU A 43 -25.28 -20.53 21.52
CA LEU A 43 -26.10 -21.76 21.48
C LEU A 43 -27.11 -21.81 20.32
N LYS A 44 -27.38 -20.70 19.63
CA LYS A 44 -28.21 -20.69 18.42
C LYS A 44 -27.44 -21.12 17.16
N VAL A 45 -26.11 -21.17 17.23
CA VAL A 45 -25.27 -21.63 16.12
C VAL A 45 -25.37 -23.15 16.07
N GLU A 46 -25.97 -23.70 15.01
CA GLU A 46 -26.48 -25.09 14.94
C GLU A 46 -25.51 -26.19 15.43
N PRO A 47 -24.18 -26.14 15.16
CA PRO A 47 -23.26 -27.16 15.69
C PRO A 47 -22.88 -26.99 17.17
N VAL A 48 -23.15 -25.85 17.81
CA VAL A 48 -22.76 -25.55 19.20
C VAL A 48 -23.72 -26.21 20.18
N GLN A 49 -23.16 -27.00 21.10
CA GLN A 49 -23.91 -27.78 22.09
C GLN A 49 -23.86 -27.15 23.48
N GLU A 50 -22.71 -26.59 23.85
CA GLU A 50 -22.49 -25.90 25.12
C GLU A 50 -21.66 -24.63 24.88
N ALA A 51 -21.95 -23.55 25.60
CA ALA A 51 -21.21 -22.30 25.50
C ALA A 51 -21.06 -21.65 26.88
N ILE A 52 -19.85 -21.19 27.20
CA ILE A 52 -19.53 -20.43 28.41
C ILE A 52 -18.69 -19.23 28.02
N VAL A 53 -19.09 -18.06 28.49
CA VAL A 53 -18.35 -16.81 28.26
C VAL A 53 -17.81 -16.30 29.58
N LEU A 54 -16.55 -15.89 29.58
CA LEU A 54 -15.86 -15.34 30.74
C LEU A 54 -15.13 -14.06 30.37
N ALA A 55 -14.97 -13.16 31.34
CA ALA A 55 -14.00 -12.08 31.24
C ALA A 55 -12.65 -12.56 31.78
N ARG A 56 -11.60 -12.49 30.96
CA ARG A 56 -10.21 -12.73 31.37
C ARG A 56 -9.38 -11.46 31.20
N GLU A 57 -8.37 -11.29 32.03
CA GLU A 57 -7.40 -10.21 31.87
C GLU A 57 -6.31 -10.66 30.89
N ASP A 58 -5.92 -9.79 29.96
CA ASP A 58 -4.74 -9.98 29.12
C ASP A 58 -3.46 -9.60 29.88
N GLU A 59 -2.30 -9.70 29.22
CA GLU A 59 -1.00 -9.36 29.80
C GLU A 59 -0.90 -7.90 30.28
N SER A 60 -1.74 -6.99 29.75
CA SER A 60 -1.81 -5.59 30.18
C SER A 60 -2.76 -5.36 31.36
N GLY A 61 -3.43 -6.40 31.85
CA GLY A 61 -4.47 -6.32 32.88
C GLY A 61 -5.84 -5.87 32.34
N ALA A 62 -5.99 -5.75 31.01
CA ALA A 62 -7.26 -5.35 30.41
C ALA A 62 -8.20 -6.55 30.28
N LYS A 63 -9.46 -6.38 30.72
CA LYS A 63 -10.47 -7.44 30.62
C LYS A 63 -10.95 -7.62 29.18
N GLN A 64 -11.04 -8.88 28.74
CA GLN A 64 -11.51 -9.32 27.43
C GLN A 64 -12.49 -10.47 27.57
N LEU A 65 -13.44 -10.57 26.64
CA LEU A 65 -14.39 -11.69 26.58
C LEU A 65 -13.74 -12.91 25.91
N CYS A 66 -13.82 -14.05 26.56
CA CYS A 66 -13.40 -15.35 26.04
C CYS A 66 -14.61 -16.29 26.02
N ALA A 67 -14.94 -16.82 24.84
CA ALA A 67 -15.97 -17.84 24.67
C ALA A 67 -15.34 -19.23 24.58
N TYR A 68 -15.81 -20.13 25.43
CA TYR A 68 -15.50 -21.55 25.40
C TYR A 68 -16.73 -22.28 24.92
N PHE A 69 -16.59 -23.20 23.99
CA PHE A 69 -17.73 -23.90 23.44
C PHE A 69 -17.41 -25.36 23.08
N LEU A 70 -18.44 -26.19 23.16
CA LEU A 70 -18.46 -27.55 22.64
C LEU A 70 -19.28 -27.53 21.35
N ALA A 71 -18.79 -28.15 20.28
CA ALA A 71 -19.54 -28.25 19.02
C ALA A 71 -19.37 -29.62 18.37
N ALA A 72 -20.40 -30.05 17.63
CA ALA A 72 -20.45 -31.34 16.93
C ALA A 72 -19.40 -31.47 15.80
N ARG A 73 -18.91 -30.34 15.30
CA ARG A 73 -17.79 -30.24 14.36
C ARG A 73 -16.87 -29.09 14.75
N SER A 74 -15.70 -29.02 14.13
CA SER A 74 -14.87 -27.83 14.19
C SER A 74 -15.59 -26.63 13.55
N LEU A 75 -15.61 -25.50 14.25
CA LEU A 75 -16.17 -24.23 13.79
C LEU A 75 -15.07 -23.19 13.69
N THR A 76 -15.04 -22.36 12.65
CA THR A 76 -14.03 -21.30 12.55
C THR A 76 -14.42 -20.07 13.37
N VAL A 77 -13.43 -19.24 13.71
CA VAL A 77 -13.68 -17.95 14.40
C VAL A 77 -14.61 -17.07 13.56
N SER A 78 -14.40 -17.01 12.24
CA SER A 78 -15.22 -16.18 11.35
C SER A 78 -16.68 -16.68 11.28
N GLU A 79 -16.94 -17.99 11.29
CA GLU A 79 -18.30 -18.55 11.35
C GLU A 79 -19.05 -18.06 12.61
N LEU A 80 -18.40 -18.18 13.77
CA LEU A 80 -18.99 -17.78 15.06
C LEU A 80 -19.21 -16.27 15.15
N ARG A 81 -18.22 -15.47 14.74
CA ARG A 81 -18.32 -14.01 14.75
C ARG A 81 -19.40 -13.50 13.80
N ALA A 82 -19.50 -14.06 12.59
CA ALA A 82 -20.52 -13.67 11.62
C ALA A 82 -21.94 -13.98 12.12
N ALA A 83 -22.12 -15.07 12.86
CA ALA A 83 -23.39 -15.38 13.50
C ALA A 83 -23.72 -14.37 14.62
N LEU A 84 -22.76 -14.12 15.52
CA LEU A 84 -22.96 -13.20 16.64
C LEU A 84 -23.16 -11.75 16.20
N SER A 85 -22.44 -11.27 15.18
CA SER A 85 -22.52 -9.87 14.72
C SER A 85 -23.88 -9.47 14.14
N ARG A 86 -24.73 -10.45 13.78
CA ARG A 86 -26.10 -10.20 13.33
C ARG A 86 -27.07 -9.96 14.48
N GLU A 87 -26.75 -10.49 15.66
CA GLU A 87 -27.68 -10.58 16.79
C GLU A 87 -27.27 -9.68 17.96
N ILE A 88 -25.98 -9.44 18.16
CA ILE A 88 -25.46 -8.65 19.28
C ILE A 88 -24.49 -7.55 18.85
N PRO A 89 -24.42 -6.43 19.60
CA PRO A 89 -23.46 -5.37 19.33
C PRO A 89 -22.01 -5.85 19.35
N ALA A 90 -21.16 -5.21 18.54
CA ALA A 90 -19.75 -5.59 18.38
C ALA A 90 -18.95 -5.64 19.69
N TYR A 91 -19.27 -4.81 20.70
CA TYR A 91 -18.58 -4.81 21.99
C TYR A 91 -18.92 -6.03 22.88
N MET A 92 -19.97 -6.78 22.56
CA MET A 92 -20.35 -8.02 23.25
C MET A 92 -19.78 -9.27 22.58
N ILE A 93 -19.21 -9.14 21.38
CA ILE A 93 -18.61 -10.27 20.66
C ILE A 93 -17.29 -10.67 21.36
N PRO A 94 -17.11 -11.96 21.71
CA PRO A 94 -15.88 -12.44 22.31
C PRO A 94 -14.63 -12.11 21.50
N SER A 95 -13.54 -11.75 22.20
CA SER A 95 -12.23 -11.55 21.59
C SER A 95 -11.53 -12.88 21.28
N TYR A 96 -11.83 -13.93 22.05
CA TYR A 96 -11.32 -15.28 21.83
C TYR A 96 -12.46 -16.30 21.79
N PHE A 97 -12.29 -17.29 20.91
CA PHE A 97 -13.14 -18.46 20.81
C PHE A 97 -12.26 -19.69 20.99
N VAL A 98 -12.62 -20.56 21.93
CA VAL A 98 -11.87 -21.76 22.29
C VAL A 98 -12.83 -22.94 22.24
N GLN A 99 -12.62 -23.82 21.26
CA GLN A 99 -13.36 -25.08 21.19
C GLN A 99 -12.74 -26.08 22.17
N VAL A 100 -13.56 -26.63 23.06
CA VAL A 100 -13.13 -27.66 24.03
C VAL A 100 -13.76 -29.00 23.68
N GLU A 101 -13.06 -30.10 23.97
CA GLU A 101 -13.60 -31.45 23.80
C GLU A 101 -14.69 -31.79 24.82
N ARG A 102 -14.64 -31.15 26.00
CA ARG A 102 -15.63 -31.25 27.08
C ARG A 102 -15.52 -30.06 28.01
N MET A 103 -16.64 -29.63 28.60
CA MET A 103 -16.61 -28.62 29.66
C MET A 103 -16.02 -29.22 30.95
N PRO A 104 -15.08 -28.53 31.62
CA PRO A 104 -14.58 -28.97 32.92
C PRO A 104 -15.70 -28.86 33.96
N LEU A 105 -15.85 -29.88 34.79
CA LEU A 105 -16.86 -29.95 35.85
C LEU A 105 -16.19 -30.06 37.22
N THR A 106 -16.77 -29.39 38.20
CA THR A 106 -16.53 -29.58 39.63
C THR A 106 -16.99 -30.98 40.08
N PRO A 107 -16.53 -31.48 41.25
CA PRO A 107 -16.99 -32.77 41.79
C PRO A 107 -18.52 -32.89 41.98
N ASN A 108 -19.23 -31.75 42.07
CA ASN A 108 -20.69 -31.69 42.19
C ASN A 108 -21.41 -31.58 40.83
N GLY A 109 -20.71 -31.77 39.72
CA GLY A 109 -21.29 -31.73 38.36
C GLY A 109 -21.61 -30.34 37.82
N LYS A 110 -21.20 -29.26 38.50
CA LYS A 110 -21.31 -27.88 37.97
C LYS A 110 -20.07 -27.52 37.15
N ILE A 111 -20.21 -26.63 36.16
CA ILE A 111 -19.07 -26.15 35.35
C ILE A 111 -18.01 -25.49 36.22
N ASP A 112 -16.76 -25.96 36.09
CA ASP A 112 -15.58 -25.39 36.73
C ASP A 112 -14.94 -24.33 35.82
N ARG A 113 -15.41 -23.09 35.96
CA ARG A 113 -14.93 -21.94 35.18
C ARG A 113 -13.44 -21.66 35.37
N LYS A 114 -12.85 -22.07 36.51
CA LYS A 114 -11.42 -21.83 36.80
C LYS A 114 -10.51 -22.83 36.08
N ALA A 115 -11.04 -24.01 35.76
CA ALA A 115 -10.33 -25.06 35.05
C ALA A 115 -10.37 -24.90 33.51
N LEU A 116 -11.04 -23.87 32.98
CA LEU A 116 -11.04 -23.60 31.55
C LEU A 116 -9.63 -23.17 31.09
N PRO A 117 -9.15 -23.65 29.92
CA PRO A 117 -7.80 -23.37 29.45
C PRO A 117 -7.59 -21.89 29.13
N ALA A 118 -6.34 -21.44 29.11
CA ALA A 118 -5.99 -20.13 28.58
C ALA A 118 -6.32 -20.06 27.08
N PRO A 119 -6.66 -18.88 26.53
CA PRO A 119 -7.04 -18.71 25.12
C PRO A 119 -5.86 -18.77 24.13
N GLU A 120 -4.78 -19.48 24.47
CA GLU A 120 -3.53 -19.60 23.68
C GLU A 120 -3.70 -20.42 22.39
N GLY A 121 -4.81 -21.16 22.26
CA GLY A 121 -5.16 -21.97 21.09
C GLY A 121 -6.53 -21.60 20.53
N SER A 122 -6.65 -20.39 19.96
CA SER A 122 -7.87 -20.01 19.24
C SER A 122 -8.15 -20.98 18.10
N VAL A 123 -9.43 -21.24 17.83
CA VAL A 123 -9.85 -22.06 16.69
C VAL A 123 -9.34 -21.42 15.39
N PRO A 124 -9.05 -22.19 14.31
CA PRO A 124 -8.59 -21.60 13.06
C PRO A 124 -9.49 -20.44 12.60
N THR A 125 -8.87 -19.38 12.08
CA THR A 125 -9.59 -18.26 11.46
C THR A 125 -10.45 -18.75 10.30
N GLY A 126 -10.06 -19.85 9.65
CA GLY A 126 -10.77 -20.45 8.53
C GLY A 126 -10.27 -19.97 7.17
N MET A 127 -9.25 -19.11 7.16
CA MET A 127 -8.57 -18.63 5.96
C MET A 127 -7.26 -19.41 5.74
N GLU A 128 -6.93 -19.67 4.48
CA GLU A 128 -5.59 -20.14 4.13
C GLU A 128 -4.57 -19.04 4.37
N TYR A 129 -3.37 -19.41 4.82
CA TYR A 129 -2.29 -18.45 5.02
C TYR A 129 -1.84 -17.88 3.67
N VAL A 130 -1.95 -16.56 3.53
CA VAL A 130 -1.41 -15.81 2.39
C VAL A 130 -0.31 -14.89 2.90
N ALA A 131 0.92 -15.13 2.44
CA ALA A 131 2.07 -14.32 2.83
C ALA A 131 1.96 -12.87 2.28
N PRO A 132 2.58 -11.88 2.94
CA PRO A 132 2.72 -10.53 2.40
C PRO A 132 3.35 -10.53 1.01
N ARG A 133 2.73 -9.78 0.08
CA ARG A 133 3.14 -9.69 -1.32
C ARG A 133 3.86 -8.37 -1.61
N THR A 134 3.53 -7.32 -0.87
CA THR A 134 4.17 -5.99 -0.98
C THR A 134 4.90 -5.65 0.31
N SER A 135 5.83 -4.68 0.32
CA SER A 135 6.43 -4.28 1.61
C SER A 135 5.47 -3.51 2.50
N LEU A 136 4.47 -2.82 1.94
CA LEU A 136 3.45 -2.17 2.74
C LEU A 136 2.66 -3.23 3.50
N GLU A 137 2.25 -4.30 2.82
CA GLU A 137 1.68 -5.47 3.47
C GLU A 137 2.65 -6.08 4.49
N ALA A 138 3.92 -6.26 4.15
CA ALA A 138 4.91 -6.84 5.07
C ALA A 138 5.06 -6.00 6.34
N ARG A 139 5.15 -4.67 6.20
CA ARG A 139 5.29 -3.77 7.35
C ARG A 139 4.02 -3.68 8.18
N LEU A 140 2.85 -3.64 7.54
CA LEU A 140 1.57 -3.71 8.24
C LEU A 140 1.43 -5.05 8.99
N THR A 141 1.81 -6.17 8.38
CA THR A 141 1.84 -7.48 9.03
C THR A 141 2.78 -7.49 10.23
N GLU A 142 3.98 -6.94 10.14
CA GLU A 142 4.91 -6.80 11.28
C GLU A 142 4.29 -6.01 12.43
N ILE A 143 3.69 -4.84 12.13
CA ILE A 143 2.98 -4.03 13.13
C ILE A 143 1.85 -4.84 13.77
N TRP A 144 1.09 -5.60 12.98
CA TRP A 144 -0.01 -6.43 13.47
C TRP A 144 0.51 -7.55 14.37
N GLN A 145 1.60 -8.23 14.00
CA GLN A 145 2.23 -9.28 14.80
C GLN A 145 2.67 -8.74 16.16
N GLU A 146 3.29 -7.56 16.20
CA GLU A 146 3.69 -6.90 17.44
C GLU A 146 2.50 -6.52 18.33
N VAL A 147 1.44 -5.95 17.75
CA VAL A 147 0.26 -5.49 18.50
C VAL A 147 -0.62 -6.65 18.98
N LEU A 148 -0.75 -7.69 18.15
CA LEU A 148 -1.58 -8.84 18.47
C LEU A 148 -0.84 -9.87 19.33
N GLY A 149 0.50 -9.87 19.29
CA GLY A 149 1.35 -10.86 19.97
C GLY A 149 1.37 -12.21 19.25
N LEU A 150 1.17 -12.22 17.93
CA LEU A 150 1.07 -13.44 17.13
C LEU A 150 2.25 -13.55 16.16
N PRO A 151 2.91 -14.71 16.05
CA PRO A 151 4.10 -14.86 15.21
C PRO A 151 3.78 -14.99 13.72
N ASN A 152 2.59 -15.45 13.35
CA ASN A 152 2.18 -15.68 11.95
C ASN A 152 0.83 -15.04 11.70
N ILE A 153 0.78 -14.06 10.79
CA ILE A 153 -0.43 -13.38 10.34
C ILE A 153 -0.39 -13.30 8.81
N GLY A 154 -1.39 -13.86 8.15
CA GLY A 154 -1.58 -13.74 6.71
C GLY A 154 -2.26 -12.42 6.34
N VAL A 155 -2.07 -11.95 5.11
CA VAL A 155 -2.59 -10.64 4.69
C VAL A 155 -4.11 -10.56 4.63
N GLN A 156 -4.78 -11.70 4.54
CA GLN A 156 -6.23 -11.83 4.51
C GLN A 156 -6.83 -12.17 5.88
N ASP A 157 -5.99 -12.36 6.91
CA ASP A 157 -6.50 -12.57 8.26
C ASP A 157 -7.20 -11.31 8.75
N ASN A 158 -8.35 -11.51 9.39
CA ASN A 158 -9.13 -10.42 9.96
C ASN A 158 -8.57 -10.02 11.32
N PHE A 159 -8.24 -8.74 11.51
CA PHE A 159 -7.66 -8.19 12.74
C PHE A 159 -8.45 -8.59 13.99
N PHE A 160 -9.78 -8.58 13.91
CA PHE A 160 -10.66 -8.86 15.03
C PHE A 160 -10.81 -10.36 15.28
N ASP A 161 -10.73 -11.17 14.22
CA ASP A 161 -10.73 -12.63 14.33
C ASP A 161 -9.43 -13.12 15.01
N LEU A 162 -8.34 -12.38 14.85
CA LEU A 162 -7.06 -12.59 15.54
C LEU A 162 -7.02 -12.06 16.99
N GLY A 163 -8.17 -11.69 17.57
CA GLY A 163 -8.26 -11.15 18.94
C GLY A 163 -7.97 -9.64 19.04
N GLY A 164 -7.92 -8.95 17.91
CA GLY A 164 -7.86 -7.49 17.85
C GLY A 164 -9.12 -6.82 18.41
N HIS A 165 -8.94 -5.62 18.94
CA HIS A 165 -10.03 -4.83 19.53
C HIS A 165 -9.68 -3.35 19.58
N SER A 166 -10.62 -2.48 19.95
CA SER A 166 -10.48 -1.01 19.86
C SER A 166 -9.17 -0.45 20.42
N LEU A 167 -8.73 -0.87 21.62
CA LEU A 167 -7.43 -0.43 22.17
C LEU A 167 -6.23 -0.90 21.33
N LYS A 168 -6.21 -2.16 20.88
CA LYS A 168 -5.19 -2.68 19.95
C LYS A 168 -5.25 -1.98 18.59
N VAL A 169 -6.45 -1.62 18.10
CA VAL A 169 -6.59 -0.80 16.89
C VAL A 169 -5.92 0.56 17.07
N LEU A 170 -6.12 1.24 18.21
CA LEU A 170 -5.48 2.53 18.48
C LEU A 170 -3.95 2.39 18.55
N GLN A 171 -3.44 1.35 19.21
CA GLN A 171 -1.99 1.07 19.27
C GLN A 171 -1.42 0.78 17.88
N MET A 172 -2.12 -0.02 17.07
CA MET A 172 -1.76 -0.32 15.69
C MET A 172 -1.73 0.94 14.84
N LEU A 173 -2.77 1.78 14.90
CA LEU A 173 -2.85 3.03 14.14
C LEU A 173 -1.75 4.01 14.53
N GLN A 174 -1.39 4.08 15.81
CA GLN A 174 -0.27 4.90 16.26
C GLN A 174 1.05 4.40 15.67
N LYS A 175 1.28 3.09 15.66
CA LYS A 175 2.47 2.48 15.05
C LYS A 175 2.51 2.71 13.54
N VAL A 176 1.39 2.50 12.84
CA VAL A 176 1.24 2.82 11.41
C VAL A 176 1.60 4.27 11.14
N SER A 177 1.08 5.21 11.94
CA SER A 177 1.40 6.63 11.75
C SER A 177 2.87 6.96 11.99
N VAL A 178 3.53 6.32 12.97
CA VAL A 178 4.94 6.60 13.29
C VAL A 178 5.90 5.95 12.30
N GLU A 179 5.58 4.72 11.86
CA GLU A 179 6.49 3.89 11.08
C GLU A 179 6.29 4.05 9.58
N LEU A 180 5.09 4.44 9.14
CA LEU A 180 4.74 4.59 7.73
C LEU A 180 4.43 6.05 7.33
N ASP A 181 4.41 6.98 8.27
CA ASP A 181 4.01 8.38 8.06
C ASP A 181 2.61 8.56 7.43
N VAL A 182 1.71 7.59 7.64
CA VAL A 182 0.35 7.61 7.12
C VAL A 182 -0.69 7.72 8.24
N GLN A 183 -1.59 8.67 8.11
CA GLN A 183 -2.76 8.82 8.98
C GLN A 183 -3.94 8.00 8.43
N VAL A 184 -4.25 6.89 9.09
CA VAL A 184 -5.42 6.05 8.78
C VAL A 184 -6.56 6.34 9.77
N PRO A 185 -7.75 6.78 9.32
CA PRO A 185 -8.89 7.01 10.20
C PRO A 185 -9.33 5.74 10.92
N LEU A 186 -9.71 5.88 12.19
CA LEU A 186 -10.13 4.75 13.02
C LEU A 186 -11.25 3.91 12.38
N HIS A 187 -12.23 4.55 11.75
CA HIS A 187 -13.36 3.86 11.13
C HIS A 187 -12.95 3.00 9.92
N THR A 188 -11.82 3.29 9.28
CA THR A 188 -11.29 2.52 8.15
C THR A 188 -10.92 1.10 8.57
N VAL A 189 -10.30 0.93 9.74
CA VAL A 189 -9.89 -0.40 10.24
C VAL A 189 -11.08 -1.32 10.48
N PHE A 190 -12.23 -0.76 10.87
CA PHE A 190 -13.46 -1.55 11.05
C PHE A 190 -14.12 -1.94 9.73
N LYS A 191 -13.95 -1.13 8.67
CA LYS A 191 -14.47 -1.43 7.33
C LYS A 191 -13.56 -2.37 6.54
N MET A 192 -12.24 -2.21 6.73
CA MET A 192 -11.18 -2.91 6.02
C MET A 192 -10.30 -3.64 7.04
N PRO A 193 -10.79 -4.72 7.66
CA PRO A 193 -10.16 -5.36 8.81
C PRO A 193 -9.06 -6.35 8.42
N THR A 194 -8.45 -6.25 7.24
CA THR A 194 -7.35 -7.11 6.78
C THR A 194 -6.15 -6.26 6.37
N VAL A 195 -4.94 -6.83 6.44
CA VAL A 195 -3.72 -6.14 6.00
C VAL A 195 -3.81 -5.77 4.52
N GLU A 196 -4.28 -6.68 3.67
CA GLU A 196 -4.52 -6.45 2.24
C GLU A 196 -5.41 -5.23 2.00
N ALA A 197 -6.57 -5.17 2.67
CA ALA A 197 -7.52 -4.09 2.47
C ALA A 197 -7.03 -2.75 3.04
N MET A 198 -6.29 -2.78 4.17
CA MET A 198 -5.65 -1.58 4.72
C MET A 198 -4.54 -1.04 3.82
N ALA A 199 -3.69 -1.93 3.28
CA ALA A 199 -2.63 -1.55 2.35
C ALA A 199 -3.22 -0.88 1.09
N HIS A 200 -4.31 -1.45 0.55
CA HIS A 200 -5.02 -0.88 -0.58
C HIS A 200 -5.57 0.52 -0.31
N GLU A 201 -6.22 0.74 0.84
CA GLU A 201 -6.78 2.04 1.21
C GLU A 201 -5.70 3.10 1.52
N ILE A 202 -4.57 2.69 2.10
CA ILE A 202 -3.41 3.56 2.28
C ILE A 202 -2.88 4.01 0.91
N GLY A 203 -2.68 3.06 -0.01
CA GLY A 203 -2.27 3.37 -1.39
C GLY A 203 -3.23 4.32 -2.09
N LYS A 204 -4.55 4.12 -1.91
CA LYS A 204 -5.58 5.02 -2.45
C LYS A 204 -5.42 6.46 -1.98
N ARG A 205 -5.23 6.67 -0.67
CA ARG A 205 -5.12 8.02 -0.09
C ARG A 205 -3.87 8.75 -0.53
N GLU A 206 -2.76 8.04 -0.63
CA GLU A 206 -1.51 8.62 -1.14
C GLU A 206 -1.64 8.98 -2.62
N ALA A 207 -2.31 8.15 -3.42
CA ALA A 207 -2.64 8.47 -4.79
C ALA A 207 -3.58 9.70 -4.89
N GLU A 208 -4.66 9.76 -4.11
CA GLU A 208 -5.59 10.89 -4.07
C GLU A 208 -4.93 12.22 -3.67
N LYS A 209 -4.00 12.20 -2.71
CA LYS A 209 -3.18 13.38 -2.37
C LYS A 209 -2.31 13.80 -3.55
N ALA A 210 -1.66 12.86 -4.21
CA ALA A 210 -0.82 13.14 -5.39
C ALA A 210 -1.65 13.70 -6.57
N PHE A 211 -2.87 13.19 -6.77
CA PHE A 211 -3.78 13.69 -7.81
C PHE A 211 -4.43 15.05 -7.46
N GLY A 212 -4.34 15.51 -6.21
CA GLY A 212 -5.02 16.69 -5.68
C GLY A 212 -4.18 17.97 -5.58
N SER A 213 -2.84 17.89 -5.64
CA SER A 213 -1.97 19.07 -5.54
C SER A 213 -1.68 19.68 -6.92
N GLU A 214 -2.35 20.78 -7.26
CA GLU A 214 -2.07 21.55 -8.49
C GLU A 214 -0.80 22.42 -8.39
N GLU A 215 -0.16 22.48 -7.22
CA GLU A 215 0.94 23.42 -6.94
C GLU A 215 2.36 22.83 -7.12
N ASN A 216 2.53 21.50 -7.20
CA ASN A 216 3.84 20.87 -7.27
C ASN A 216 4.03 20.05 -8.54
N ASP A 217 4.89 20.54 -9.44
CA ASP A 217 5.28 19.85 -10.68
C ASP A 217 6.17 18.61 -10.41
N ILE A 218 6.64 18.44 -9.17
CA ILE A 218 7.53 17.34 -8.75
C ILE A 218 7.13 16.82 -7.37
N VAL A 219 7.04 15.50 -7.23
CA VAL A 219 6.74 14.79 -5.99
C VAL A 219 7.94 13.94 -5.59
N ARG A 220 8.39 14.06 -4.34
CA ARG A 220 9.39 13.15 -3.77
C ARG A 220 8.72 11.85 -3.35
N LEU A 221 9.19 10.71 -3.85
CA LEU A 221 8.53 9.41 -3.69
C LEU A 221 9.18 8.48 -2.66
N ASN A 222 10.42 8.77 -2.25
CA ASN A 222 11.12 8.06 -1.18
C ASN A 222 12.11 9.01 -0.46
N GLU A 223 12.70 8.55 0.64
CA GLU A 223 13.45 9.44 1.52
C GLU A 223 14.96 9.35 1.36
N LYS A 224 15.55 8.16 1.21
CA LYS A 224 17.00 8.01 1.34
C LYS A 224 17.66 7.56 0.04
N GLY A 225 18.79 8.19 -0.25
CA GLY A 225 19.70 7.78 -1.29
C GLY A 225 20.88 8.75 -1.44
N PRO A 226 22.01 8.30 -1.96
CA PRO A 226 23.20 9.14 -2.18
C PRO A 226 23.08 10.08 -3.40
N VAL A 227 22.12 9.86 -4.28
CA VAL A 227 21.87 10.66 -5.50
C VAL A 227 20.38 10.80 -5.76
N ASN A 228 19.99 11.82 -6.51
CA ASN A 228 18.62 12.03 -6.95
C ASN A 228 18.41 11.48 -8.36
N VAL A 229 17.24 10.89 -8.60
CA VAL A 229 16.77 10.47 -9.93
C VAL A 229 15.45 11.17 -10.22
N PHE A 230 15.39 11.89 -11.33
CA PHE A 230 14.22 12.64 -11.77
C PHE A 230 13.44 11.84 -12.82
N CYS A 231 12.25 11.37 -12.45
CA CYS A 231 11.43 10.44 -13.21
C CYS A 231 10.30 11.16 -13.96
N PHE A 232 10.38 11.20 -15.29
CA PHE A 232 9.39 11.81 -16.16
C PHE A 232 8.15 10.92 -16.32
N PRO A 233 6.93 11.46 -16.25
CA PRO A 233 5.72 10.66 -16.07
C PRO A 233 5.38 9.77 -17.29
N PRO A 234 4.68 8.65 -17.08
CA PRO A 234 4.05 7.91 -18.18
C PRO A 234 2.87 8.70 -18.78
N LEU A 235 2.18 8.13 -19.77
CA LEU A 235 1.06 8.79 -20.47
C LEU A 235 -0.05 9.30 -19.53
N ALA A 236 -0.23 8.66 -18.36
CA ALA A 236 -1.11 9.15 -17.30
C ALA A 236 -0.81 10.61 -16.89
N GLY A 237 0.45 11.02 -17.01
CA GLY A 237 0.91 12.38 -16.72
C GLY A 237 1.27 12.63 -15.25
N TYR A 238 1.33 11.59 -14.42
CA TYR A 238 1.59 11.71 -12.99
C TYR A 238 2.84 10.95 -12.55
N GLY A 239 3.64 11.58 -11.70
CA GLY A 239 4.88 11.01 -11.17
C GLY A 239 4.64 9.85 -10.20
N ILE A 240 3.44 9.80 -9.59
CA ILE A 240 3.06 8.77 -8.61
C ILE A 240 3.10 7.34 -9.20
N GLY A 241 3.06 7.19 -10.52
CA GLY A 241 3.24 5.88 -11.18
C GLY A 241 4.57 5.19 -10.85
N TYR A 242 5.55 5.93 -10.34
CA TYR A 242 6.85 5.41 -9.90
C TYR A 242 6.90 5.05 -8.41
N TYR A 243 5.82 5.20 -7.65
CA TYR A 243 5.83 5.03 -6.19
C TYR A 243 6.39 3.66 -5.75
N GLU A 244 5.89 2.58 -6.34
CA GLU A 244 6.35 1.23 -5.98
C GLU A 244 7.82 1.03 -6.38
N MET A 245 8.24 1.54 -7.54
CA MET A 245 9.66 1.54 -7.95
C MET A 245 10.53 2.31 -6.94
N ALA A 246 10.12 3.49 -6.51
CA ALA A 246 10.85 4.32 -5.55
C ALA A 246 11.07 3.59 -4.22
N ARG A 247 10.07 2.86 -3.76
CA ARG A 247 10.13 2.02 -2.56
C ARG A 247 11.20 0.92 -2.67
N GLN A 248 11.35 0.32 -3.84
CA GLN A 248 12.37 -0.71 -4.12
C GLN A 248 13.79 -0.13 -4.28
N LEU A 249 13.89 1.18 -4.47
CA LEU A 249 15.14 1.93 -4.62
C LEU A 249 15.54 2.71 -3.35
N GLU A 250 14.81 2.54 -2.24
CA GLU A 250 15.15 3.12 -0.94
C GLU A 250 16.61 2.80 -0.57
N ASN A 251 17.33 3.80 -0.06
CA ASN A 251 18.77 3.81 0.22
C ASN A 251 19.70 3.72 -1.01
N HIS A 252 19.18 3.54 -2.23
CA HIS A 252 19.98 3.49 -3.45
C HIS A 252 19.95 4.81 -4.24
N CYS A 253 18.80 5.47 -4.28
CA CYS A 253 18.64 6.84 -4.78
C CYS A 253 17.35 7.46 -4.22
N VAL A 254 17.31 8.78 -4.18
CA VAL A 254 16.08 9.54 -3.94
C VAL A 254 15.35 9.71 -5.26
N VAL A 255 14.10 9.29 -5.34
CA VAL A 255 13.27 9.33 -6.54
C VAL A 255 12.31 10.50 -6.46
N TYR A 256 12.38 11.36 -7.48
CA TYR A 256 11.46 12.47 -7.68
C TYR A 256 10.61 12.17 -8.92
N GLY A 257 9.31 11.96 -8.74
CA GLY A 257 8.35 11.79 -9.83
C GLY A 257 7.86 13.15 -10.33
N LEU A 258 7.98 13.42 -11.62
CA LEU A 258 7.53 14.65 -12.24
C LEU A 258 6.11 14.50 -12.79
N GLU A 259 5.38 15.61 -12.77
CA GLU A 259 4.06 15.75 -13.38
C GLU A 259 4.18 16.25 -14.83
N PHE A 260 3.22 15.87 -15.69
CA PHE A 260 3.16 16.44 -17.03
C PHE A 260 2.58 17.86 -16.97
N ILE A 261 3.35 18.85 -17.44
CA ILE A 261 3.05 20.29 -17.38
C ILE A 261 2.77 20.92 -18.75
N GLY A 262 2.05 20.22 -19.63
CA GLY A 262 1.87 20.62 -21.03
C GLY A 262 1.02 21.87 -21.32
N ASP A 263 0.35 22.46 -20.32
CA ASP A 263 -0.48 23.67 -20.51
C ASP A 263 0.40 24.93 -20.44
N ARG A 264 1.23 25.14 -21.47
CA ARG A 264 2.19 26.26 -21.58
C ARG A 264 2.12 26.91 -22.96
N SER A 265 2.55 28.17 -23.04
CA SER A 265 2.52 28.99 -24.25
C SER A 265 3.35 28.44 -25.41
N SER A 266 4.41 27.68 -25.11
CA SER A 266 5.25 27.03 -26.11
C SER A 266 5.95 25.78 -25.55
N HIS A 267 6.48 24.95 -26.45
CA HIS A 267 7.31 23.80 -26.07
C HIS A 267 8.58 24.23 -25.32
N GLU A 268 9.20 25.34 -25.72
CA GLU A 268 10.40 25.87 -25.05
C GLU A 268 10.10 26.31 -23.61
N ASP A 269 8.97 26.99 -23.39
CA ASP A 269 8.53 27.39 -22.04
C ASP A 269 8.27 26.16 -21.15
N MET A 270 7.70 25.09 -21.71
CA MET A 270 7.50 23.83 -20.99
C MET A 270 8.85 23.21 -20.58
N LEU A 271 9.83 23.18 -21.48
CA LEU A 271 11.15 22.65 -21.16
C LEU A 271 11.87 23.50 -20.11
N GLU A 272 11.80 24.84 -20.18
CA GLU A 272 12.38 25.72 -19.17
C GLU A 272 11.78 25.49 -17.78
N GLN A 273 10.45 25.33 -17.69
CA GLN A 273 9.81 25.04 -16.41
C GLN A 273 10.30 23.70 -15.82
N TYR A 274 10.51 22.66 -16.63
CA TYR A 274 11.12 21.43 -16.13
C TYR A 274 12.54 21.67 -15.59
N ILE A 275 13.35 22.46 -16.30
CA ILE A 275 14.71 22.79 -15.89
C ILE A 275 14.68 23.55 -14.55
N ASP A 276 13.85 24.57 -14.43
CA ASP A 276 13.73 25.37 -13.20
C ASP A 276 13.26 24.52 -12.02
N SER A 277 12.24 23.69 -12.21
CA SER A 277 11.74 22.77 -11.18
C SER A 277 12.80 21.77 -10.72
N ILE A 278 13.52 21.12 -11.64
CA ILE A 278 14.61 20.19 -11.31
C ILE A 278 15.75 20.91 -10.57
N ARG A 279 16.13 22.09 -11.05
CA ARG A 279 17.23 22.88 -10.46
C ARG A 279 16.90 23.47 -9.10
N SER A 280 15.62 23.72 -8.81
CA SER A 280 15.18 24.13 -7.47
C SER A 280 15.42 23.05 -6.41
N ILE A 281 15.42 21.77 -6.82
CA ILE A 281 15.70 20.61 -5.97
C ILE A 281 17.20 20.30 -5.94
N GLN A 282 17.85 20.37 -7.10
CA GLN A 282 19.28 20.09 -7.24
C GLN A 282 19.96 21.18 -8.08
N GLU A 283 20.62 22.12 -7.42
CA GLU A 283 21.18 23.33 -8.05
C GLU A 283 22.24 23.02 -9.13
N GLN A 284 23.03 21.95 -8.93
CA GLN A 284 24.16 21.56 -9.76
C GLN A 284 24.10 20.08 -10.15
N GLY A 285 24.57 19.78 -11.35
CA GLY A 285 24.68 18.40 -11.85
C GLY A 285 25.85 17.61 -11.24
N PRO A 286 26.07 16.37 -11.71
CA PRO A 286 25.35 15.75 -12.82
C PRO A 286 23.92 15.34 -12.44
N TYR A 287 22.99 15.48 -13.39
CA TYR A 287 21.59 15.05 -13.26
C TYR A 287 21.40 13.64 -13.81
N ILE A 288 20.56 12.85 -13.12
CA ILE A 288 20.17 11.49 -13.55
C ILE A 288 18.68 11.49 -13.84
N PHE A 289 18.32 11.16 -15.07
CA PHE A 289 16.94 11.13 -15.52
C PHE A 289 16.46 9.70 -15.71
N LEU A 290 15.15 9.51 -15.51
CA LEU A 290 14.47 8.26 -15.79
C LEU A 290 13.14 8.54 -16.47
N GLY A 291 12.74 7.71 -17.42
CA GLY A 291 11.41 7.80 -18.01
C GLY A 291 10.90 6.45 -18.49
N TYR A 292 9.68 6.11 -18.10
CA TYR A 292 8.94 4.96 -18.57
C TYR A 292 8.01 5.36 -19.71
N SER A 293 7.97 4.55 -20.78
CA SER A 293 7.13 4.79 -21.95
C SER A 293 7.41 6.19 -22.55
N ILE A 294 6.37 6.99 -22.82
CA ILE A 294 6.50 8.37 -23.31
C ILE A 294 7.34 9.28 -22.40
N GLY A 295 7.45 8.95 -21.10
CA GLY A 295 8.31 9.66 -20.16
C GLY A 295 9.78 9.62 -20.57
N GLY A 296 10.24 8.53 -21.20
CA GLY A 296 11.62 8.43 -21.71
C GLY A 296 11.91 9.43 -22.83
N ASN A 297 10.93 9.68 -23.71
CA ASN A 297 11.05 10.67 -24.78
C ASN A 297 11.11 12.09 -24.21
N LEU A 298 10.32 12.39 -23.18
CA LEU A 298 10.33 13.69 -22.52
C LEU A 298 11.63 13.91 -21.72
N ALA A 299 12.12 12.87 -21.03
CA ALA A 299 13.41 12.91 -20.34
C ALA A 299 14.55 13.26 -21.30
N PHE A 300 14.53 12.70 -22.51
CA PHE A 300 15.49 13.02 -23.57
C PHE A 300 15.41 14.48 -24.02
N GLU A 301 14.21 15.02 -24.26
CA GLU A 301 14.06 16.43 -24.68
C GLU A 301 14.51 17.41 -23.60
N VAL A 302 14.19 17.13 -22.33
CA VAL A 302 14.64 17.96 -21.20
C VAL A 302 16.15 17.85 -21.02
N ALA A 303 16.74 16.65 -21.15
CA ALA A 303 18.19 16.48 -21.09
C ALA A 303 18.91 17.30 -22.17
N LYS A 304 18.44 17.21 -23.41
CA LYS A 304 18.97 18.00 -24.53
C LYS A 304 18.86 19.51 -24.28
N ALA A 305 17.74 19.98 -23.74
CA ALA A 305 17.55 21.38 -23.38
C ALA A 305 18.47 21.85 -22.23
N MET A 306 18.73 20.98 -21.26
CA MET A 306 19.67 21.23 -20.17
C MET A 306 21.12 21.29 -20.65
N GLU A 307 21.54 20.34 -21.47
CA GLU A 307 22.90 20.31 -22.04
C GLU A 307 23.18 21.52 -22.93
N ASN A 308 22.20 21.97 -23.73
CA ASN A 308 22.30 23.19 -24.52
C ASN A 308 22.48 24.45 -23.66
N ARG A 309 22.07 24.42 -22.38
CA ARG A 309 22.27 25.49 -21.39
C ARG A 309 23.53 25.28 -20.53
N GLY A 310 24.33 24.25 -20.82
CA GLY A 310 25.57 23.94 -20.12
C GLY A 310 25.40 23.15 -18.83
N TYR A 311 24.19 22.64 -18.54
CA TYR A 311 23.98 21.74 -17.41
C TYR A 311 24.34 20.30 -17.78
N GLN A 312 25.07 19.62 -16.90
CA GLN A 312 25.51 18.25 -17.15
C GLN A 312 24.43 17.24 -16.75
N VAL A 313 23.88 16.52 -17.71
CA VAL A 313 23.08 15.30 -17.47
C VAL A 313 24.01 14.10 -17.68
N SER A 314 24.18 13.25 -16.67
CA SER A 314 25.09 12.11 -16.81
C SER A 314 24.42 10.93 -17.48
N ASP A 315 23.18 10.62 -17.11
CA ASP A 315 22.50 9.38 -17.52
C ASP A 315 21.00 9.58 -17.71
N ILE A 316 20.46 8.88 -18.70
CA ILE A 316 19.01 8.75 -18.96
C ILE A 316 18.66 7.26 -18.93
N ILE A 317 17.83 6.87 -17.97
CA ILE A 317 17.32 5.50 -17.82
C ILE A 317 15.94 5.42 -18.48
N MET A 318 15.84 4.70 -19.58
CA MET A 318 14.63 4.58 -20.39
C MET A 318 14.00 3.21 -20.16
N ILE A 319 12.81 3.18 -19.55
CA ILE A 319 12.07 1.94 -19.34
C ILE A 319 11.05 1.79 -20.45
N ASP A 320 11.27 0.83 -21.34
CA ASP A 320 10.39 0.45 -22.45
C ASP A 320 9.86 1.66 -23.25
N ALA A 321 10.76 2.60 -23.55
CA ALA A 321 10.46 3.84 -24.26
C ALA A 321 10.98 3.76 -25.69
N LEU A 322 10.09 3.79 -26.69
CA LEU A 322 10.49 3.81 -28.10
C LEU A 322 10.84 5.24 -28.54
N ARG A 323 11.97 5.43 -29.24
CA ARG A 323 12.29 6.73 -29.83
C ARG A 323 11.25 7.12 -30.88
N ARG A 324 10.81 8.38 -30.84
CA ARG A 324 9.85 8.89 -31.81
C ARG A 324 10.55 9.53 -33.00
N THR A 325 10.45 8.89 -34.16
CA THR A 325 11.02 9.39 -35.44
C THR A 325 9.96 9.91 -36.40
N GLU A 326 8.67 9.75 -36.07
CA GLU A 326 7.54 10.22 -36.86
C GLU A 326 6.40 10.74 -35.98
N THR A 327 5.58 11.64 -36.54
CA THR A 327 4.39 12.15 -35.88
C THR A 327 3.23 11.19 -36.04
N ILE A 328 2.36 11.10 -35.03
CA ILE A 328 1.13 10.32 -35.10
C ILE A 328 0.03 11.21 -35.64
N LYS A 329 -0.55 10.82 -36.78
CA LYS A 329 -1.78 11.44 -37.29
C LYS A 329 -2.97 10.83 -36.58
N SER A 330 -3.58 11.57 -35.66
CA SER A 330 -4.81 11.20 -34.98
C SER A 330 -5.76 12.39 -34.95
N SER A 331 -7.07 12.14 -35.07
CA SER A 331 -8.07 13.19 -34.83
C SER A 331 -8.23 13.43 -33.32
N PRO A 332 -8.75 14.59 -32.89
CA PRO A 332 -9.11 14.84 -31.50
C PRO A 332 -9.99 13.73 -30.91
N GLU A 333 -11.01 13.30 -31.67
CA GLU A 333 -11.94 12.25 -31.28
C GLU A 333 -11.23 10.90 -31.14
N GLY A 334 -10.42 10.52 -32.14
CA GLY A 334 -9.65 9.27 -32.09
C GLY A 334 -8.66 9.23 -30.93
N THR A 335 -8.08 10.38 -30.56
CA THR A 335 -7.19 10.50 -29.39
C THR A 335 -7.96 10.35 -28.08
N SER A 336 -9.15 10.96 -27.97
CA SER A 336 -10.02 10.80 -26.81
C SER A 336 -10.50 9.35 -26.64
N ASP A 337 -10.89 8.68 -27.71
CA ASP A 337 -11.35 7.28 -27.67
C ASP A 337 -10.23 6.32 -27.21
N GLN A 338 -9.00 6.55 -27.66
CA GLN A 338 -7.84 5.78 -27.19
C GLN A 338 -7.59 5.95 -25.70
N ILE A 339 -7.76 7.17 -25.17
CA ILE A 339 -7.58 7.43 -23.73
C ILE A 339 -8.65 6.74 -22.90
N GLU A 340 -9.90 6.76 -23.35
CA GLU A 340 -10.98 6.02 -22.68
C GLU A 340 -10.68 4.51 -22.68
N GLN A 341 -10.21 3.95 -23.79
CA GLN A 341 -9.81 2.54 -23.84
C GLN A 341 -8.68 2.21 -22.85
N ILE A 342 -7.67 3.08 -22.74
CA ILE A 342 -6.58 2.90 -21.77
C ILE A 342 -7.14 2.95 -20.34
N LEU A 343 -7.95 3.95 -20.03
CA LEU A 343 -8.56 4.12 -18.71
C LEU A 343 -9.46 2.93 -18.33
N ASP A 344 -10.20 2.37 -19.29
CA ASP A 344 -11.06 1.21 -19.10
C ASP A 344 -10.26 -0.11 -19.02
N GLY A 345 -9.06 -0.12 -19.58
CA GLY A 345 -8.09 -1.23 -19.50
C GLY A 345 -7.24 -1.25 -18.23
N LEU A 346 -7.27 -0.19 -17.41
CA LEU A 346 -6.52 -0.14 -16.14
C LEU A 346 -6.97 -1.25 -15.18
N SER A 347 -6.04 -1.69 -14.31
CA SER A 347 -6.33 -2.66 -13.25
C SER A 347 -7.38 -2.12 -12.28
N ASP A 348 -8.09 -3.01 -11.58
CA ASP A 348 -9.12 -2.64 -10.62
C ASP A 348 -8.59 -1.75 -9.49
N THR A 349 -7.31 -1.93 -9.12
CA THR A 349 -6.59 -1.07 -8.18
C THR A 349 -6.57 0.38 -8.65
N TYR A 350 -6.12 0.63 -9.88
CA TYR A 350 -6.08 1.99 -10.45
C TYR A 350 -7.48 2.56 -10.67
N LYS A 351 -8.43 1.74 -11.13
CA LYS A 351 -9.84 2.15 -11.26
C LYS A 351 -10.43 2.58 -9.91
N SER A 352 -10.04 1.94 -8.81
CA SER A 352 -10.48 2.29 -7.46
C SER A 352 -10.05 3.70 -7.02
N TYR A 353 -8.96 4.22 -7.60
CA TYR A 353 -8.45 5.58 -7.37
C TYR A 353 -9.17 6.63 -8.21
N LEU A 354 -9.85 6.21 -9.29
CA LEU A 354 -10.58 7.06 -10.23
C LEU A 354 -12.11 6.97 -10.05
N THR A 355 -12.59 6.47 -8.90
CA THR A 355 -14.02 6.26 -8.64
C THR A 355 -14.80 7.57 -8.53
N GLU A 356 -14.13 8.66 -8.14
CA GLU A 356 -14.73 10.00 -8.10
C GLU A 356 -14.77 10.57 -9.53
N PRO A 357 -15.95 10.97 -10.06
CA PRO A 357 -16.07 11.48 -11.43
C PRO A 357 -15.14 12.66 -11.73
N SER A 358 -14.90 13.54 -10.76
CA SER A 358 -13.99 14.67 -10.88
C SER A 358 -12.51 14.25 -11.00
N ALA A 359 -12.10 13.21 -10.27
CA ALA A 359 -10.74 12.68 -10.33
C ALA A 359 -10.47 11.99 -11.66
N ARG A 360 -11.42 11.17 -12.14
CA ARG A 360 -11.34 10.54 -13.47
C ARG A 360 -11.21 11.59 -14.58
N GLU A 361 -12.04 12.63 -14.54
CA GLU A 361 -12.02 13.68 -15.56
C GLU A 361 -10.70 14.46 -15.56
N LYS A 362 -10.12 14.75 -14.38
CA LYS A 362 -8.79 15.38 -14.27
C LYS A 362 -7.71 14.53 -14.94
N VAL A 363 -7.67 13.23 -14.63
CA VAL A 363 -6.69 12.31 -15.22
C VAL A 363 -6.89 12.20 -16.74
N LYS A 364 -8.14 12.07 -17.21
CA LYS A 364 -8.46 12.04 -18.63
C LYS A 364 -7.96 13.29 -19.36
N ASN A 365 -8.21 14.48 -18.80
CA ASN A 365 -7.77 15.74 -19.40
C ASN A 365 -6.24 15.86 -19.46
N LYS A 366 -5.53 15.43 -18.41
CA LYS A 366 -4.06 15.42 -18.41
C LYS A 366 -3.51 14.42 -19.43
N MET A 367 -4.06 13.20 -19.48
CA MET A 367 -3.71 12.19 -20.49
C MET A 367 -3.94 12.70 -21.91
N TYR A 368 -5.04 13.44 -22.13
CA TYR A 368 -5.36 14.02 -23.43
C TYR A 368 -4.33 15.07 -23.84
N ALA A 369 -4.00 16.01 -22.97
CA ALA A 369 -2.95 16.98 -23.23
C ALA A 369 -1.59 16.30 -23.51
N TYR A 370 -1.24 15.27 -22.75
CA TYR A 370 0.02 14.55 -22.94
C TYR A 370 0.02 13.73 -24.24
N ALA A 371 -1.11 13.15 -24.63
CA ALA A 371 -1.27 12.44 -25.89
C ALA A 371 -1.13 13.37 -27.10
N LEU A 372 -1.68 14.60 -27.03
CA LEU A 372 -1.49 15.61 -28.08
C LEU A 372 -0.02 15.97 -28.24
N TYR A 373 0.67 16.28 -27.14
CA TYR A 373 2.11 16.52 -27.14
C TYR A 373 2.88 15.35 -27.74
N ARG A 374 2.59 14.12 -27.28
CA ARG A 374 3.20 12.89 -27.80
C ARG A 374 3.03 12.79 -29.31
N ASN A 375 1.83 13.03 -29.83
CA ASN A 375 1.53 12.83 -31.24
C ASN A 375 2.37 13.74 -32.16
N GLU A 376 2.72 14.93 -31.69
CA GLU A 376 3.58 15.88 -32.41
C GLU A 376 5.08 15.71 -32.14
N LEU A 377 5.45 14.97 -31.08
CA LEU A 377 6.82 14.83 -30.64
C LEU A 377 7.70 14.03 -31.62
N LEU A 378 8.84 14.63 -31.99
CA LEU A 378 9.94 14.02 -32.74
C LEU A 378 11.26 14.14 -31.96
N ASN A 379 11.85 13.01 -31.56
CA ASN A 379 13.13 13.00 -30.86
C ASN A 379 14.30 13.12 -31.85
N THR A 380 14.70 14.36 -32.10
CA THR A 380 15.80 14.72 -32.99
C THR A 380 17.08 15.03 -32.23
N GLY A 381 18.22 14.89 -32.92
CA GLY A 381 19.54 15.16 -32.36
C GLY A 381 20.06 14.03 -31.46
N ALA A 382 21.04 14.39 -30.63
CA ALA A 382 21.67 13.51 -29.65
C ALA A 382 22.02 14.29 -28.38
N VAL A 383 22.14 13.58 -27.26
CA VAL A 383 22.59 14.09 -25.96
C VAL A 383 24.01 13.61 -25.65
N GLN A 384 24.65 14.27 -24.69
CA GLN A 384 25.89 13.82 -24.07
C GLN A 384 25.65 12.79 -22.97
N ALA A 385 24.49 12.77 -22.33
CA ALA A 385 24.17 11.76 -21.32
C ALA A 385 24.30 10.32 -21.85
N ASN A 386 24.77 9.40 -21.01
CA ASN A 386 24.65 7.96 -21.28
C ASN A 386 23.17 7.58 -21.36
N ILE A 387 22.85 6.55 -22.15
CA ILE A 387 21.49 6.01 -22.23
C ILE A 387 21.49 4.55 -21.79
N HIS A 388 20.62 4.23 -20.84
CA HIS A 388 20.34 2.89 -20.37
C HIS A 388 18.91 2.51 -20.76
N ALA A 389 18.74 1.59 -21.70
CA ALA A 389 17.42 1.18 -22.15
C ALA A 389 17.02 -0.18 -21.59
N LEU A 390 15.91 -0.23 -20.85
CA LEU A 390 15.34 -1.43 -20.27
C LEU A 390 14.17 -1.88 -21.17
N VAL A 391 14.20 -3.10 -21.69
CA VAL A 391 13.23 -3.62 -22.66
C VAL A 391 12.32 -4.66 -22.01
N ALA A 392 11.00 -4.47 -22.12
CA ALA A 392 9.98 -5.32 -21.49
C ALA A 392 9.75 -6.65 -22.24
N GLY A 393 9.63 -7.74 -21.48
CA GLY A 393 9.36 -9.08 -22.01
C GLY A 393 7.91 -9.24 -22.50
N GLY A 394 7.74 -9.66 -23.75
CA GLY A 394 6.40 -9.85 -24.34
C GLY A 394 5.86 -8.62 -25.06
N SER A 395 6.68 -7.59 -25.30
CA SER A 395 6.41 -6.62 -26.35
C SER A 395 6.43 -7.35 -27.70
N ALA A 396 5.31 -7.96 -28.07
CA ALA A 396 5.02 -8.28 -29.45
C ALA A 396 4.78 -6.97 -30.22
N ALA A 397 5.80 -6.10 -30.28
CA ALA A 397 6.22 -5.64 -31.58
C ALA A 397 6.80 -6.90 -32.24
N GLY A 398 6.04 -7.45 -33.19
CA GLY A 398 6.45 -8.60 -33.95
C GLY A 398 7.87 -8.41 -34.50
N ILE A 399 8.51 -9.55 -34.70
CA ILE A 399 9.66 -9.70 -35.59
C ILE A 399 9.34 -9.01 -36.94
N ALA A 400 9.77 -7.75 -37.09
CA ALA A 400 10.08 -6.99 -38.31
C ALA A 400 10.17 -5.49 -37.91
N ALA A 401 11.32 -4.84 -37.82
CA ALA A 401 12.41 -4.86 -38.80
C ALA A 401 13.81 -5.01 -38.16
N PRO A 402 14.82 -5.45 -38.94
CA PRO A 402 16.07 -6.01 -38.41
C PRO A 402 17.11 -5.04 -37.84
N ASP A 403 16.85 -3.73 -37.68
CA ASP A 403 17.95 -2.77 -37.46
C ASP A 403 17.86 -1.77 -36.29
N ASP A 404 16.78 -1.62 -35.53
CA ASP A 404 16.84 -0.76 -34.31
C ASP A 404 15.64 -0.99 -33.38
N ALA A 405 15.82 -1.77 -32.31
CA ALA A 405 14.74 -2.09 -31.36
C ALA A 405 14.30 -0.89 -30.50
N LEU A 406 15.14 0.14 -30.40
CA LEU A 406 14.88 1.32 -29.56
C LEU A 406 15.32 2.64 -30.21
N LEU A 407 16.09 2.60 -31.33
CA LEU A 407 16.60 3.77 -32.07
C LEU A 407 17.37 4.81 -31.22
N TRP A 408 17.63 4.52 -29.94
CA TRP A 408 18.27 5.41 -28.98
C TRP A 408 19.79 5.33 -29.01
N ARG A 409 20.38 4.27 -29.56
CA ARG A 409 21.85 4.11 -29.66
C ARG A 409 22.52 5.29 -30.37
N GLN A 410 21.88 5.82 -31.41
CA GLN A 410 22.37 6.98 -32.16
C GLN A 410 21.98 8.33 -31.54
N ALA A 411 21.22 8.31 -30.45
CA ALA A 411 20.74 9.51 -29.75
C ALA A 411 21.64 9.90 -28.58
N THR A 412 22.71 9.16 -28.29
CA THR A 412 23.75 9.56 -27.33
C THR A 412 25.11 9.63 -28.02
N GLN A 413 25.93 10.60 -27.61
CA GLN A 413 27.34 10.70 -28.00
C GLN A 413 28.27 9.94 -27.05
N ASN A 414 27.75 9.44 -25.93
CA ASN A 414 28.48 8.66 -24.93
C ASN A 414 27.97 7.20 -24.90
N HIS A 415 27.88 6.58 -23.72
CA HIS A 415 27.63 5.15 -23.61
C HIS A 415 26.15 4.81 -23.77
N TYR A 416 25.88 3.74 -24.52
CA TYR A 416 24.57 3.13 -24.66
C TYR A 416 24.61 1.69 -24.15
N ALA A 417 23.63 1.30 -23.33
CA ALA A 417 23.47 -0.06 -22.84
C ALA A 417 21.99 -0.49 -22.84
N GLU A 418 21.75 -1.76 -23.17
CA GLU A 418 20.43 -2.39 -23.13
C GLU A 418 20.36 -3.44 -22.02
N TYR A 419 19.19 -3.55 -21.40
CA TYR A 419 18.88 -4.49 -20.34
C TYR A 419 17.50 -5.10 -20.57
N GLU A 420 17.35 -6.39 -20.30
CA GLU A 420 16.03 -7.03 -20.33
C GLU A 420 15.35 -6.91 -18.95
N VAL A 421 14.04 -6.66 -18.96
CA VAL A 421 13.19 -6.65 -17.77
C VAL A 421 12.00 -7.59 -17.94
N VAL A 422 11.49 -8.12 -16.83
CA VAL A 422 10.37 -9.06 -16.82
C VAL A 422 9.03 -8.32 -16.87
N GLY A 423 8.04 -8.95 -17.52
CA GLY A 423 6.70 -8.37 -17.72
C GLY A 423 6.58 -7.59 -19.03
N SER A 424 5.36 -7.48 -19.54
CA SER A 424 5.04 -6.65 -20.70
C SER A 424 5.07 -5.16 -20.34
N HIS A 425 5.02 -4.29 -21.35
CA HIS A 425 4.97 -2.83 -21.20
C HIS A 425 4.10 -2.40 -20.01
N ASP A 426 2.83 -2.81 -20.03
CA ASP A 426 1.81 -2.32 -19.11
C ASP A 426 2.01 -2.73 -17.65
N VAL A 427 2.83 -3.75 -17.37
CA VAL A 427 3.00 -4.33 -16.03
C VAL A 427 4.44 -4.24 -15.51
N VAL A 428 5.37 -3.67 -16.28
CA VAL A 428 6.81 -3.68 -15.95
C VAL A 428 7.14 -2.93 -14.64
N LEU A 429 6.28 -1.98 -14.23
CA LEU A 429 6.36 -1.24 -12.97
C LEU A 429 5.36 -1.71 -11.91
N ASP A 430 4.51 -2.69 -12.22
CA ASP A 430 3.47 -3.17 -11.30
C ASP A 430 4.05 -4.12 -10.24
N PRO A 431 3.41 -4.20 -9.05
CA PRO A 431 3.73 -5.19 -8.04
C PRO A 431 3.73 -6.61 -8.61
N GLY A 432 4.77 -7.39 -8.30
CA GLY A 432 5.01 -8.72 -8.84
C GLY A 432 6.02 -8.76 -9.99
N PHE A 433 6.26 -7.64 -10.67
CA PHE A 433 7.30 -7.49 -11.71
C PHE A 433 8.41 -6.53 -11.27
N ILE A 434 8.03 -5.42 -10.63
CA ILE A 434 8.96 -4.36 -10.24
C ILE A 434 10.01 -4.80 -9.22
N GLU A 435 9.74 -5.78 -8.38
CA GLU A 435 10.71 -6.34 -7.43
C GLU A 435 11.95 -6.93 -8.12
N GLU A 436 11.73 -7.61 -9.25
CA GLU A 436 12.82 -8.13 -10.09
C GLU A 436 13.45 -7.03 -10.92
N ASN A 437 12.65 -6.20 -11.58
CA ASN A 437 13.15 -5.13 -12.45
C ASN A 437 13.97 -4.09 -11.67
N ALA A 438 13.64 -3.85 -10.41
CA ALA A 438 14.41 -2.98 -9.52
C ALA A 438 15.84 -3.48 -9.28
N LYS A 439 16.15 -4.78 -9.43
CA LYS A 439 17.54 -5.27 -9.35
C LYS A 439 18.41 -4.71 -10.47
N VAL A 440 17.85 -4.61 -11.68
CA VAL A 440 18.51 -3.99 -12.84
C VAL A 440 18.72 -2.50 -12.57
N LEU A 441 17.68 -1.79 -12.15
CA LEU A 441 17.75 -0.37 -11.80
C LEU A 441 18.80 -0.08 -10.72
N ARG A 442 18.84 -0.87 -9.63
CA ARG A 442 19.85 -0.76 -8.57
C ARG A 442 21.27 -0.93 -9.12
N THR A 443 21.46 -1.84 -10.08
CA THR A 443 22.76 -2.07 -10.72
C THR A 443 23.19 -0.86 -11.54
N ILE A 444 22.27 -0.29 -12.33
CA ILE A 444 22.51 0.93 -13.12
C ILE A 444 22.83 2.10 -12.19
N VAL A 445 21.98 2.39 -11.22
CA VAL A 445 22.18 3.50 -10.27
C VAL A 445 23.52 3.37 -9.53
N LYS A 446 23.88 2.16 -9.09
CA LYS A 446 25.18 1.91 -8.45
C LYS A 446 26.36 2.22 -9.38
N LYS A 447 26.26 1.86 -10.67
CA LYS A 447 27.29 2.17 -11.68
C LYS A 447 27.41 3.68 -11.88
N VAL A 448 26.28 4.38 -12.03
CA VAL A 448 26.24 5.85 -12.18
C VAL A 448 26.90 6.55 -10.99
N ILE A 449 26.61 6.12 -9.76
CA ILE A 449 27.24 6.67 -8.54
C ILE A 449 28.76 6.46 -8.57
N GLN A 450 29.22 5.28 -8.97
CA GLN A 450 30.65 4.97 -9.04
C GLN A 450 31.37 5.83 -10.07
N GLU A 451 30.78 6.02 -11.24
CA GLU A 451 31.34 6.85 -12.32
C GLU A 451 31.34 8.33 -11.93
N THR A 452 30.25 8.81 -11.32
CA THR A 452 30.15 10.19 -10.83
C THR A 452 31.19 10.51 -9.75
N ARG A 453 31.43 9.59 -8.82
CA ARG A 453 32.47 9.75 -7.77
C ARG A 453 33.90 9.75 -8.33
N GLN A 454 34.16 8.99 -9.39
CA GLN A 454 35.46 9.01 -10.07
C GLN A 454 35.73 10.35 -10.76
N LEU A 455 34.67 10.99 -11.29
CA LEU A 455 34.75 12.30 -11.94
C LEU A 455 34.81 13.46 -10.94
N ASN A 456 34.18 13.33 -9.76
CA ASN A 456 34.13 14.36 -8.71
C ASN A 456 34.43 13.78 -7.31
N PRO A 457 35.71 13.72 -6.88
CA PRO A 457 36.14 13.09 -5.63
C PRO A 457 35.62 13.73 -4.34
N THR A 458 35.05 14.94 -4.41
CA THR A 458 34.60 15.74 -3.25
C THR A 458 33.18 15.41 -2.77
N LEU A 459 32.47 14.47 -3.40
CA LEU A 459 31.10 14.05 -3.06
C LEU A 459 31.05 12.92 -1.98
N SER A 460 32.07 12.84 -1.10
CA SER A 460 32.20 11.79 -0.08
C SER A 460 31.45 12.09 1.21
#